data_AF-A0A5P0YQ94-F1
#
_entry.id   AF-A0A5P0YQ94-F1
#
_cell.length_a   1.000
_cell.length_b   1.000
_cell.length_c   1.000
_cell.angle_alpha   90.00
_cell.angle_beta   90.00
_cell.angle_gamma   90.00
#
_symmetry.space_group_name_H-M   'P 1'
#
loop_
_entity.id
_entity.type
_entity.pdbx_description
1 polymer ?
#
loop_
_entity_poly.entity_id
_entity_poly.type
_entity_poly.pdbx_seq_one_letter_code
_entity_poly.pdbx_strand_id
1 'polypeptide(L)'
;MPTEDELFAAVDALLAGEPQLPAPAERTRLREAAGVTQARVAEVLQTTTQTVKNWEAGRSEPRPPRRQAYQRLLDGWAAQSRTPTDPPEPGA
;
A
#
# COMPACT_ATOMS: atom_id res chain seq x y z
N MET A 1 -18.38 18.41 23.36
CA MET A 1 -16.91 18.34 23.45
C MET A 1 -16.53 16.98 22.89
N PRO A 2 -15.56 16.89 21.96
CA PRO A 2 -15.08 15.59 21.51
C PRO A 2 -14.60 14.79 22.72
N THR A 3 -14.89 13.50 22.71
CA THR A 3 -14.42 12.55 23.71
C THR A 3 -12.91 12.31 23.56
N GLU A 4 -12.27 11.78 24.59
CA GLU A 4 -10.83 11.46 24.56
C GLU A 4 -10.48 10.47 23.43
N ASP A 5 -11.34 9.49 23.17
CA ASP A 5 -11.18 8.50 22.08
C ASP A 5 -11.22 9.15 20.69
N GLU A 6 -12.15 10.08 20.46
CA GLU A 6 -12.23 10.82 19.19
C GLU A 6 -10.99 11.71 18.98
N LEU A 7 -10.46 12.29 20.06
CA LEU A 7 -9.21 13.07 20.01
C LEU A 7 -8.02 12.16 19.71
N PHE A 8 -7.94 10.96 20.30
CA PHE A 8 -6.89 9.99 19.97
C PHE A 8 -6.99 9.52 18.52
N ALA A 9 -8.18 9.19 18.02
CA ALA A 9 -8.37 8.79 16.63
C ALA A 9 -7.96 9.91 15.64
N ALA A 10 -8.25 11.17 15.97
CA ALA A 10 -7.85 12.32 15.16
C ALA A 10 -6.32 12.56 15.20
N VAL A 11 -5.68 12.35 16.35
CA VAL A 11 -4.22 12.40 16.49
C VAL A 11 -3.57 11.25 15.72
N ASP A 12 -4.10 10.04 15.82
CA ASP A 12 -3.60 8.86 15.10
C ASP A 12 -3.71 9.05 13.58
N ALA A 13 -4.85 9.60 13.11
CA ALA A 13 -5.04 9.97 11.71
C ALA A 13 -4.05 11.05 11.23
N LEU A 14 -3.70 12.01 12.09
CA LEU A 14 -2.71 13.03 11.77
C LEU A 14 -1.28 12.45 11.76
N LEU A 15 -0.95 11.55 12.69
CA LEU A 15 0.35 10.86 12.79
C LEU A 15 0.56 9.86 11.64
N ALA A 16 -0.50 9.18 11.19
CA ALA A 16 -0.48 8.29 10.04
C ALA A 16 -0.18 9.04 8.72
N GLY A 17 -0.44 10.35 8.69
CA GLY A 17 -0.22 11.21 7.52
C GLY A 17 -1.21 10.95 6.39
N GLU A 18 -1.06 11.68 5.28
CA GLU A 18 -1.85 11.39 4.09
C GLU A 18 -1.51 9.98 3.57
N PRO A 19 -2.49 9.24 3.02
CA PRO A 19 -2.26 7.93 2.43
C PRO A 19 -1.24 8.02 1.29
N GLN A 20 0.02 7.83 1.66
CA GLN A 20 1.15 7.95 0.76
C GLN A 20 1.49 6.57 0.24
N LEU A 21 1.65 6.47 -1.07
CA LEU A 21 2.12 5.24 -1.68
C LEU A 21 3.46 4.84 -1.05
N PRO A 22 3.67 3.54 -0.75
CA PRO A 22 4.92 3.08 -0.17
C PRO A 22 6.10 3.42 -1.09
N ALA A 23 7.31 3.39 -0.54
CA ALA A 23 8.52 3.73 -1.29
C ALA A 23 8.62 2.91 -2.60
N PRO A 24 9.18 3.46 -3.69
CA PRO A 24 9.23 2.78 -4.99
C PRO A 24 9.83 1.36 -4.94
N ALA A 25 10.87 1.16 -4.12
CA ALA A 25 11.47 -0.16 -3.87
C ALA A 25 10.49 -1.14 -3.21
N GLU A 26 9.70 -0.66 -2.24
CA GLU A 26 8.71 -1.50 -1.55
C GLU A 26 7.56 -1.90 -2.48
N ARG A 27 7.16 -1.03 -3.42
CA ARG A 27 6.16 -1.38 -4.45
C ARG A 27 6.61 -2.61 -5.26
N THR A 28 7.87 -2.60 -5.70
CA THR A 28 8.47 -3.70 -6.45
C THR A 28 8.53 -4.97 -5.62
N ARG A 29 9.00 -4.86 -4.36
CA ARG A 29 9.09 -5.99 -3.43
C ARG A 29 7.72 -6.63 -3.18
N LEU A 30 6.68 -5.83 -2.93
CA LEU A 30 5.32 -6.32 -2.69
C LEU A 30 4.76 -7.03 -3.93
N ARG A 31 4.98 -6.47 -5.11
CA ARG A 31 4.58 -7.10 -6.38
C ARG A 31 5.28 -8.46 -6.56
N GLU A 32 6.58 -8.52 -6.32
CA GLU A 32 7.38 -9.73 -6.49
C GLU A 32 7.05 -10.80 -5.46
N ALA A 33 6.84 -10.42 -4.20
CA ALA A 33 6.37 -11.30 -3.14
C ALA A 33 4.99 -11.89 -3.46
N ALA A 34 4.13 -11.14 -4.15
CA ALA A 34 2.83 -11.62 -4.63
C ALA A 34 2.92 -12.46 -5.92
N GLY A 35 4.11 -12.61 -6.52
CA GLY A 35 4.29 -13.35 -7.78
C GLY A 35 3.62 -12.68 -8.99
N VAL A 36 3.32 -11.39 -8.92
CA VAL A 36 2.59 -10.65 -9.97
C VAL A 36 3.57 -9.94 -10.91
N THR A 37 3.29 -9.95 -12.22
CA THR A 37 4.11 -9.20 -13.19
C THR A 37 3.64 -7.76 -13.34
N GLN A 38 4.53 -6.85 -13.76
CA GLN A 38 4.16 -5.47 -14.06
C GLN A 38 3.06 -5.39 -15.13
N ALA A 39 3.08 -6.30 -16.12
CA ALA A 39 2.06 -6.39 -17.15
C ALA A 39 0.69 -6.70 -16.54
N ARG A 40 0.62 -7.65 -15.60
CA ARG A 40 -0.64 -7.99 -14.94
C ARG A 40 -1.21 -6.83 -14.12
N VAL A 41 -0.35 -6.08 -13.43
CA VAL A 41 -0.76 -4.84 -12.73
C VAL A 41 -1.29 -3.81 -13.72
N ALA A 42 -0.64 -3.65 -14.87
CA ALA A 42 -1.04 -2.71 -15.90
C ALA A 42 -2.42 -3.06 -16.49
N GLU A 43 -2.70 -4.35 -16.72
CA GLU A 43 -4.03 -4.82 -17.15
C GLU A 43 -5.12 -4.46 -16.14
N VAL A 44 -4.92 -4.80 -14.86
CA VAL A 44 -5.90 -4.53 -13.78
C VAL A 44 -6.17 -3.03 -13.62
N LEU A 45 -5.13 -2.20 -13.73
CA LEU A 45 -5.22 -0.76 -13.57
C LEU A 45 -5.51 0.01 -14.87
N GLN A 46 -5.78 -0.72 -15.96
CA GLN A 46 -6.04 -0.16 -17.29
C GLN A 46 -5.02 0.93 -17.65
N THR A 47 -3.75 0.56 -17.58
CA THR A 47 -2.60 1.40 -17.90
C THR A 47 -1.56 0.61 -18.69
N THR A 48 -0.39 1.19 -18.95
CA THR A 48 0.69 0.49 -19.66
C THR A 48 1.72 -0.09 -18.70
N THR A 49 2.37 -1.18 -19.09
CA THR A 49 3.50 -1.76 -18.33
C THR A 49 4.60 -0.73 -18.08
N GLN A 50 4.86 0.16 -19.06
CA GLN A 50 5.84 1.25 -18.92
C GLN A 50 5.42 2.27 -17.85
N THR A 51 4.12 2.55 -17.72
CA THR A 51 3.59 3.41 -16.66
C THR A 51 3.79 2.79 -15.28
N VAL A 52 3.49 1.50 -15.12
CA VAL A 52 3.74 0.76 -13.86
C VAL A 52 5.23 0.76 -13.52
N LYS A 53 6.10 0.50 -14.50
CA LYS A 53 7.56 0.58 -14.34
C LYS A 53 8.01 1.97 -13.87
N ASN A 54 7.43 3.04 -14.40
CA ASN A 54 7.75 4.41 -13.95
C ASN A 54 7.28 4.67 -12.51
N TRP A 55 6.15 4.10 -12.10
CA TRP A 55 5.66 4.19 -10.71
C TRP A 55 6.54 3.42 -9.73
N GLU A 56 6.97 2.21 -10.09
CA GLU A 56 7.88 1.39 -9.29
C GLU A 56 9.31 1.95 -9.25
N ALA A 57 9.72 2.71 -10.27
CA ALA A 57 11.00 3.43 -10.29
C ALA A 57 10.94 4.83 -9.66
N GLY A 58 9.77 5.28 -9.18
CA GLY A 58 9.58 6.61 -8.60
C GLY A 58 9.71 7.77 -9.61
N ARG A 59 9.78 7.48 -10.91
CA ARG A 59 9.86 8.50 -11.98
C ARG A 59 8.54 9.23 -12.20
N SER A 60 7.43 8.64 -11.79
CA SER A 60 6.10 9.24 -11.85
C SER A 60 5.23 8.62 -10.77
N GLU A 61 4.12 9.28 -10.45
CA GLU A 61 3.11 8.74 -9.54
C GLU A 61 1.79 8.48 -10.27
N PRO A 62 1.03 7.46 -9.85
CA PRO A 62 -0.33 7.26 -10.35
C PRO A 62 -1.20 8.43 -9.91
N ARG A 63 -2.08 8.86 -10.81
CA ARG A 63 -3.09 9.89 -10.54
C ARG A 63 -4.42 9.23 -10.16
N PRO A 64 -5.33 9.92 -9.43
CA PRO A 64 -6.69 9.43 -9.23
C PRO A 64 -7.39 9.17 -10.57
N PRO A 65 -8.22 8.12 -10.71
CA PRO A 65 -8.61 7.12 -9.70
C PRO A 65 -7.60 5.96 -9.53
N ARG A 66 -6.64 5.80 -10.45
CA ARG A 66 -5.66 4.69 -10.45
C ARG A 66 -4.80 4.66 -9.20
N ARG A 67 -4.49 5.82 -8.61
CA ARG A 67 -3.77 5.93 -7.33
C ARG A 67 -4.43 5.11 -6.23
N GLN A 68 -5.75 5.27 -6.04
CA GLN A 68 -6.47 4.55 -4.98
C GLN A 68 -6.50 3.05 -5.25
N ALA A 69 -6.77 2.62 -6.48
CA ALA A 69 -6.77 1.21 -6.86
C ALA A 69 -5.38 0.57 -6.65
N TYR A 70 -4.31 1.27 -7.05
CA TYR A 70 -2.95 0.80 -6.85
C TYR A 70 -2.56 0.73 -5.38
N GLN A 71 -2.95 1.74 -4.58
CA GLN A 71 -2.70 1.72 -3.15
C GLN A 71 -3.42 0.55 -2.47
N ARG A 72 -4.69 0.30 -2.80
CA ARG A 72 -5.46 -0.86 -2.30
C ARG A 72 -4.78 -2.19 -2.65
N LEU A 73 -4.23 -2.30 -3.85
CA LEU A 73 -3.48 -3.48 -4.28
C LEU A 73 -2.21 -3.69 -3.44
N LEU A 74 -1.42 -2.63 -3.24
CA LEU A 74 -0.19 -2.68 -2.44
C LEU A 74 -0.48 -2.97 -0.96
N ASP A 75 -1.53 -2.38 -0.40
CA ASP A 75 -1.95 -2.64 0.98
C ASP A 75 -2.34 -4.11 1.19
N GLY A 76 -3.11 -4.70 0.26
CA GLY A 76 -3.45 -6.12 0.29
C GLY A 76 -2.23 -7.04 0.19
N TRP A 77 -1.20 -6.65 -0.57
CA TRP A 77 0.06 -7.41 -0.59
C TRP A 77 0.88 -7.21 0.68
N ALA A 78 0.90 -6.01 1.26
CA ALA A 78 1.59 -5.71 2.51
C ALA A 78 0.95 -6.39 3.72
N ALA A 79 -0.37 -6.59 3.69
CA ALA A 79 -1.08 -7.38 4.68
C ALA A 79 -0.71 -8.87 4.56
N GLN A 80 -0.65 -9.42 3.35
CA GLN A 80 -0.27 -10.83 3.12
C GLN A 80 1.20 -11.11 3.46
N SER A 81 2.11 -10.17 3.19
CA SER A 81 3.53 -10.34 3.50
C SER A 81 3.86 -10.21 4.99
N ARG A 82 2.99 -9.57 5.79
CA ARG A 82 3.07 -9.52 7.26
C ARG A 82 2.58 -10.81 7.94
N THR A 83 1.94 -11.73 7.22
CA THR A 83 1.55 -13.03 7.74
C THR A 83 2.61 -14.08 7.36
N PRO A 84 3.64 -14.21 8.20
CA PRO A 84 3.71 -15.46 8.97
C PRO A 84 3.96 -15.15 10.45
N THR A 85 2.95 -15.43 11.29
CA THR A 85 3.08 -15.60 12.76
C THR A 85 3.51 -14.34 13.53
N ASP A 86 2.53 -13.57 13.98
CA ASP A 86 2.50 -13.22 15.41
C ASP A 86 1.55 -14.26 16.03
N PRO A 87 2.05 -15.27 16.77
CA PRO A 87 1.15 -16.02 17.63
C PRO A 87 0.61 -15.01 18.66
N PRO A 88 -0.69 -15.02 19.00
CA PRO A 88 -1.12 -14.25 20.16
C PRO A 88 -0.31 -14.78 21.33
N GLU A 89 0.63 -13.99 21.86
CA GLU A 89 1.37 -14.36 23.06
C GLU A 89 0.33 -14.71 24.13
N PRO A 90 0.24 -15.98 24.58
CA PRO A 90 -0.53 -16.31 25.75
C PRO A 90 0.42 -16.20 26.94
N GLY A 91 0.33 -15.07 27.65
CA GLY A 91 0.57 -15.01 29.08
C GLY A 91 1.90 -14.40 29.55
N ALA A 92 1.77 -13.40 30.43
CA ALA A 92 2.21 -13.52 31.82
C ALA A 92 1.26 -12.70 32.71
#